data_AF-A0AAV6MK28-F1
#
_entry.id   AF-A0AAV6MK28-F1
#
_cell.length_a   1.000
_cell.length_b   1.000
_cell.length_c   1.000
_cell.angle_alpha   90.00
_cell.angle_beta   90.00
_cell.angle_gamma   90.00
#
_symmetry.space_group_name_H-M   'P 1'
#
loop_
_entity.id
_entity.type
_entity.pdbx_description
1 polymer ?
#
loop_
_entity_poly.entity_id
_entity_poly.type
_entity_poly.pdbx_seq_one_letter_code
_entity_poly.pdbx_strand_id
1 'polypeptide(L)'
;MEALASAHSKAPFKFRIPTAENLIPIRLDIEIDGQRFKDAFTWNSSDPDSEGALCKEDGERFKASPVIYNTNCTIHSKFQSFEGQDMYSGETVISIKLDLRVNNTLIKDQSLWDLNNYESDPEEFSMTFCKDLGIEDPEVGPAIAFVIREQLYEIAVQNVNSSRESRMSKFEHVPASKTGGASVDLVKLFG
;
A
#
# COMPACT_ATOMS: atom_id res chain seq x y z
N MET A 1 -22.00 -8.78 -32.48
CA MET A 1 -21.76 -7.52 -31.74
C MET A 1 -20.74 -7.84 -30.67
N GLU A 2 -19.46 -7.74 -30.99
CA GLU A 2 -18.38 -7.85 -29.99
C GLU A 2 -18.20 -6.48 -29.33
N ALA A 3 -18.22 -6.46 -28.00
CA ALA A 3 -17.94 -5.28 -27.21
C ALA A 3 -16.43 -5.02 -27.25
N LEU A 4 -16.06 -3.86 -27.80
CA LEU A 4 -14.69 -3.37 -27.85
C LEU A 4 -14.34 -2.88 -26.44
N ALA A 5 -13.66 -3.72 -25.66
CA ALA A 5 -13.14 -3.34 -24.34
C ALA A 5 -12.14 -2.18 -24.53
N SER A 6 -12.54 -0.98 -24.10
CA SER A 6 -11.68 0.19 -24.08
C SER A 6 -10.67 0.05 -22.94
N ALA A 7 -9.54 -0.61 -23.23
CA ALA A 7 -8.37 -0.53 -22.38
C ALA A 7 -7.73 0.85 -22.57
N HIS A 8 -8.22 1.87 -21.85
CA HIS A 8 -7.47 3.10 -21.66
C HIS A 8 -6.23 2.75 -20.84
N SER A 9 -5.10 2.48 -21.50
CA SER A 9 -3.81 2.39 -20.81
C SER A 9 -3.46 3.78 -20.30
N LYS A 10 -3.89 4.10 -19.07
CA LYS A 10 -3.37 5.27 -18.35
C LYS A 10 -1.85 5.10 -18.27
N ALA A 11 -1.11 6.14 -18.62
CA ALA A 11 0.33 6.17 -18.45
C ALA A 11 0.68 5.81 -16.99
N PRO A 12 1.76 5.05 -16.75
CA PRO A 12 2.18 4.75 -15.39
C PRO A 12 2.42 6.06 -14.63
N PHE A 13 1.96 6.10 -13.38
CA PHE A 13 2.29 7.19 -12.46
C PHE A 13 3.15 6.65 -11.33
N LYS A 14 3.93 7.53 -10.70
CA LYS A 14 4.84 7.14 -9.62
C LYS A 14 4.08 6.75 -8.37
N PHE A 15 4.62 5.79 -7.63
CA PHE A 15 4.08 5.33 -6.35
C PHE A 15 3.77 6.51 -5.43
N ARG A 16 2.52 6.56 -4.99
CA ARG A 16 2.00 7.51 -4.02
C ARG A 16 0.75 6.92 -3.39
N ILE A 17 0.53 7.22 -2.12
CA ILE A 17 -0.75 6.98 -1.48
C ILE A 17 -1.78 7.97 -2.09
N PRO A 18 -2.97 7.52 -2.50
CA PRO A 18 -3.96 8.36 -3.20
C PRO A 18 -4.73 9.26 -2.23
N THR A 19 -3.99 10.12 -1.53
CA THR A 19 -4.47 11.12 -0.57
C THR A 19 -3.68 12.41 -0.78
N ALA A 20 -4.18 13.54 -0.25
CA ALA A 20 -3.53 14.84 -0.39
C ALA A 20 -2.08 14.82 0.15
N GLU A 21 -1.92 14.27 1.34
CA GLU A 21 -0.62 14.02 1.97
C GLU A 21 -0.20 12.56 1.81
N ASN A 22 1.09 12.32 1.58
CA ASN A 22 1.65 10.97 1.43
C ASN A 22 1.97 10.34 2.80
N LEU A 23 0.96 10.30 3.68
CA LEU A 23 1.10 9.78 5.03
C LEU A 23 1.06 8.26 5.05
N ILE A 24 2.11 7.66 5.59
CA ILE A 24 2.32 6.22 5.66
C ILE A 24 1.74 5.71 6.97
N PRO A 25 0.74 4.80 6.94
CA PRO A 25 0.20 4.18 8.14
C PRO A 25 1.21 3.16 8.69
N ILE A 26 1.50 3.24 9.99
CA ILE A 26 2.41 2.34 10.69
C ILE A 26 1.70 1.73 11.88
N ARG A 27 1.70 0.40 11.95
CA ARG A 27 1.35 -0.37 13.15
C ARG A 27 2.63 -0.77 13.89
N LEU A 28 2.67 -0.47 15.17
CA LEU A 28 3.71 -0.92 16.09
C LEU A 28 3.12 -2.00 17.00
N ASP A 29 3.78 -3.15 17.08
CA ASP A 29 3.46 -4.22 18.03
C ASP A 29 4.77 -4.81 18.54
N ILE A 30 5.24 -4.29 19.67
CA ILE A 30 6.56 -4.62 20.23
C ILE A 30 6.43 -5.10 21.66
N GLU A 31 7.34 -5.97 22.07
CA GLU A 31 7.45 -6.45 23.45
C GLU A 31 8.79 -6.01 24.03
N ILE A 32 8.76 -5.28 25.14
CA ILE A 32 9.93 -4.80 25.87
C ILE A 32 9.76 -5.20 27.33
N ASP A 33 10.70 -5.96 27.88
CA ASP A 33 10.70 -6.40 29.28
C ASP A 33 9.40 -7.10 29.73
N GLY A 34 8.79 -7.88 28.83
CA GLY A 34 7.52 -8.58 29.06
C GLY A 34 6.27 -7.69 29.00
N GLN A 35 6.44 -6.40 28.69
CA GLN A 35 5.34 -5.47 28.42
C GLN A 35 5.15 -5.32 26.90
N ARG A 36 3.92 -5.53 26.42
CA ARG A 36 3.56 -5.40 25.01
C ARG A 36 2.97 -4.01 24.75
N PHE A 37 3.55 -3.32 23.78
CA PHE A 37 3.13 -1.99 23.32
C PHE A 37 2.53 -2.12 21.93
N LYS A 38 1.29 -1.66 21.77
CA LYS A 38 0.59 -1.65 20.50
C LYS A 38 0.18 -0.23 20.19
N ASP A 39 0.57 0.24 19.02
CA ASP A 39 0.28 1.59 18.59
C ASP A 39 0.02 1.64 17.07
N ALA A 40 -0.69 2.66 16.62
CA ALA A 40 -1.04 2.90 15.23
C ALA A 40 -0.99 4.41 14.95
N PHE A 41 -0.10 4.82 14.05
CA PHE A 41 0.11 6.24 13.74
C PHE A 41 0.50 6.42 12.26
N THR A 42 0.43 7.65 11.79
CA THR A 42 0.78 8.03 10.42
C THR A 42 2.09 8.80 10.37
N TRP A 43 2.97 8.47 9.43
CA TRP A 43 4.28 9.09 9.25
C TRP A 43 4.40 9.80 7.90
N ASN A 44 4.99 10.98 7.88
CA ASN A 44 5.20 11.75 6.65
C ASN A 44 6.66 11.61 6.19
N SER A 45 6.92 10.84 5.13
CA SER A 45 8.29 10.63 4.64
C SER A 45 8.99 11.89 4.16
N SER A 46 8.25 12.95 3.84
CA SER A 46 8.82 14.23 3.37
C SER A 46 9.18 15.17 4.51
N ASP A 47 8.70 14.90 5.73
CA ASP A 47 8.98 15.69 6.91
C ASP A 47 10.00 14.97 7.81
N PRO A 48 11.26 15.43 7.89
CA PRO A 48 12.28 14.81 8.73
C PRO A 48 11.95 14.89 10.24
N ASP A 49 11.09 15.81 10.67
CA ASP A 49 10.67 15.95 12.07
C ASP A 49 9.45 15.09 12.41
N SER A 50 8.80 14.46 11.42
CA SER A 50 7.67 13.56 11.64
C SER A 50 8.07 12.24 12.31
N GLU A 51 9.35 11.86 12.26
CA GLU A 51 9.91 10.79 13.10
C GLU A 51 9.78 11.13 14.59
N GLY A 52 9.73 12.42 14.96
CA GLY A 52 9.50 12.89 16.33
C GLY A 52 8.05 12.78 16.80
N ALA A 53 7.07 12.60 15.91
CA ALA A 53 5.66 12.45 16.27
C ALA A 53 5.37 11.09 16.96
N LEU A 54 6.17 10.06 16.65
CA LEU A 54 6.31 8.79 17.40
C LEU A 54 6.56 8.98 18.90
N CYS A 55 6.94 10.19 19.32
CA CYS A 55 7.45 10.48 20.63
C CYS A 55 6.74 11.66 21.31
N LYS A 56 5.56 12.09 20.86
CA LYS A 56 4.92 13.26 21.49
C LYS A 56 4.03 12.92 22.69
N GLU A 57 3.50 11.71 22.80
CA GLU A 57 2.69 11.31 23.96
C GLU A 57 3.41 10.38 24.96
N ASP A 58 4.52 9.74 24.57
CA ASP A 58 5.26 8.81 25.46
C ASP A 58 6.81 8.95 25.32
N GLY A 59 7.23 10.15 24.94
CA GLY A 59 8.46 10.47 24.19
C GLY A 59 9.85 10.20 24.75
N GLU A 60 10.00 9.83 26.02
CA GLU A 60 11.32 9.51 26.56
C GLU A 60 11.59 8.01 26.63
N ARG A 61 10.55 7.18 26.78
CA ARG A 61 10.71 5.73 26.92
C ARG A 61 10.96 5.03 25.57
N PHE A 62 10.39 5.60 24.49
CA PHE A 62 10.42 5.00 23.16
C PHE A 62 11.70 5.32 22.38
N LYS A 63 12.31 6.51 22.56
CA LYS A 63 13.55 6.91 21.85
C LYS A 63 14.77 6.06 22.20
N ALA A 64 14.77 5.39 23.35
CA ALA A 64 15.92 4.65 23.86
C ALA A 64 15.91 3.15 23.55
N SER A 65 14.82 2.59 22.97
CA SER A 65 14.73 1.16 22.71
C SER A 65 15.33 0.79 21.35
N PRO A 66 16.32 -0.14 21.29
CA PRO A 66 16.86 -0.65 20.03
C PRO A 66 15.80 -1.28 19.12
N VAL A 67 14.71 -1.80 19.70
CA VAL A 67 13.61 -2.44 18.96
C VAL A 67 12.86 -1.42 18.10
N ILE A 68 12.57 -0.24 18.66
CA ILE A 68 11.85 0.85 17.99
C ILE A 68 12.71 1.41 16.86
N TYR A 69 13.99 1.66 17.13
CA TYR A 69 14.94 2.11 16.10
C TYR A 69 15.00 1.13 14.91
N ASN A 70 15.16 -0.17 15.17
CA ASN A 70 15.20 -1.17 14.11
C ASN A 70 13.89 -1.24 13.31
N THR A 71 12.75 -1.01 13.97
CA THR A 71 11.43 -0.98 13.33
C THR A 71 11.33 0.24 12.42
N ASN A 72 11.75 1.43 12.88
CA ASN A 72 11.83 2.64 12.06
C ASN A 72 12.71 2.43 10.83
N CYS A 73 13.91 1.88 10.98
CA CYS A 73 14.81 1.60 9.85
C CYS A 73 14.18 0.61 8.85
N THR A 74 13.46 -0.40 9.34
CA THR A 74 12.77 -1.37 8.49
C THR A 74 11.62 -0.71 7.71
N ILE A 75 10.87 0.18 8.35
CA ILE A 75 9.79 0.93 7.70
C ILE A 75 10.35 1.86 6.62
N HIS A 76 11.40 2.63 6.95
CA HIS A 76 12.06 3.53 6.02
C HIS A 76 12.57 2.78 4.78
N SER A 77 13.30 1.68 4.97
CA SER A 77 13.85 0.89 3.86
C SER A 77 12.75 0.27 2.98
N LYS A 78 11.66 -0.23 3.59
CA LYS A 78 10.49 -0.71 2.85
C LYS A 78 9.87 0.41 2.01
N PHE A 79 9.62 1.57 2.61
CA PHE A 79 8.98 2.68 1.90
C PHE A 79 9.84 3.21 0.75
N GLN A 80 11.14 3.42 1.00
CA GLN A 80 12.11 3.82 -0.03
C GLN A 80 12.17 2.83 -1.20
N SER A 81 11.92 1.55 -0.97
CA SER A 81 11.89 0.55 -2.05
C SER A 81 10.71 0.72 -3.02
N PHE A 82 9.62 1.35 -2.56
CA PHE A 82 8.45 1.67 -3.39
C PHE A 82 8.53 3.06 -4.00
N GLU A 83 9.30 3.97 -3.40
CA GLU A 83 9.50 5.32 -3.91
C GLU A 83 10.01 5.33 -5.36
N GLY A 84 9.30 6.03 -6.25
CA GLY A 84 9.65 6.12 -7.66
C GLY A 84 9.29 4.93 -8.54
N GLN A 85 8.65 3.88 -7.99
CA GLN A 85 8.12 2.77 -8.77
C GLN A 85 6.88 3.19 -9.57
N ASP A 86 6.68 2.60 -10.75
CA ASP A 86 5.47 2.81 -11.55
C ASP A 86 4.28 2.03 -10.98
N MET A 87 3.12 2.67 -10.94
CA MET A 87 1.81 2.09 -10.67
C MET A 87 0.89 2.24 -11.89
N TYR A 88 0.04 1.23 -12.10
CA TYR A 88 -1.06 1.30 -13.06
C TYR A 88 -2.39 1.15 -12.31
N SER A 89 -3.26 2.14 -12.38
CA SER A 89 -4.63 2.01 -11.86
C SER A 89 -5.54 1.49 -12.96
N GLY A 90 -5.91 0.21 -12.88
CA GLY A 90 -6.97 -0.38 -13.72
C GLY A 90 -8.35 0.03 -13.22
N GLU A 91 -8.66 -0.27 -11.97
CA GLU A 91 -9.86 0.19 -11.27
C GLU A 91 -9.55 1.48 -10.50
N THR A 92 -10.46 2.44 -10.56
CA THR A 92 -10.27 3.75 -9.92
C THR A 92 -11.08 3.91 -8.65
N VAL A 93 -12.13 3.12 -8.47
CA VAL A 93 -12.96 3.14 -7.26
C VAL A 93 -12.87 1.78 -6.59
N ILE A 94 -12.50 1.78 -5.32
CA ILE A 94 -12.31 0.57 -4.51
C ILE A 94 -13.27 0.57 -3.31
N SER A 95 -13.49 -0.60 -2.71
CA SER A 95 -14.22 -0.70 -1.45
C SER A 95 -13.27 -0.73 -0.26
N ILE A 96 -13.41 0.24 0.64
CA ILE A 96 -12.71 0.29 1.93
C ILE A 96 -13.64 -0.28 3.01
N LYS A 97 -13.15 -1.25 3.78
CA LYS A 97 -13.91 -1.88 4.86
C LYS A 97 -13.46 -1.33 6.21
N LEU A 98 -14.40 -0.82 7.00
CA LEU A 98 -14.18 -0.41 8.37
C LEU A 98 -14.68 -1.53 9.28
N ASP A 99 -13.77 -2.29 9.88
CA ASP A 99 -14.09 -3.25 10.95
C ASP A 99 -13.12 -3.01 12.10
N LEU A 100 -13.48 -2.07 12.97
CA LEU A 100 -12.65 -1.70 14.11
C LEU A 100 -13.48 -1.50 15.38
N ARG A 101 -12.84 -1.77 16.52
CA ARG A 101 -13.39 -1.51 17.84
C ARG A 101 -12.44 -0.58 18.58
N VAL A 102 -12.96 0.57 18.99
CA VAL A 102 -12.25 1.54 19.82
C VAL A 102 -13.06 1.71 21.09
N ASN A 103 -12.45 1.42 22.25
CA ASN A 103 -13.12 1.47 23.54
C ASN A 103 -14.45 0.67 23.54
N ASN A 104 -15.56 1.39 23.71
CA ASN A 104 -16.92 0.84 23.72
C ASN A 104 -17.64 0.94 22.37
N THR A 105 -17.02 1.57 21.37
CA THR A 105 -17.58 1.83 20.05
C THR A 105 -17.12 0.77 19.06
N LEU A 106 -18.07 0.10 18.40
CA LEU A 106 -17.81 -0.87 17.34
C LEU A 106 -18.28 -0.26 16.02
N ILE A 107 -17.37 -0.15 15.06
CA ILE A 107 -17.65 0.37 13.72
C ILE A 107 -17.54 -0.77 12.73
N LYS A 108 -18.63 -0.98 11.99
CA LYS A 108 -18.72 -1.92 10.88
C LYS A 108 -19.38 -1.24 9.71
N ASP A 109 -18.58 -0.87 8.73
CA ASP A 109 -19.06 -0.17 7.54
C ASP A 109 -18.20 -0.52 6.31
N GLN A 110 -18.71 -0.20 5.12
CA GLN A 110 -17.99 -0.33 3.87
C GLN A 110 -18.26 0.91 3.01
N SER A 111 -17.19 1.64 2.72
CA SER A 111 -17.24 2.86 1.91
C SER A 111 -16.59 2.64 0.54
N LEU A 112 -17.03 3.39 -0.46
CA LEU A 112 -16.37 3.44 -1.77
C LEU A 112 -15.36 4.59 -1.79
N TRP A 113 -14.15 4.33 -2.28
CA TRP A 113 -13.07 5.31 -2.32
C TRP A 113 -12.56 5.47 -3.74
N ASP A 114 -12.55 6.71 -4.25
CA ASP A 114 -12.00 7.03 -5.58
C ASP A 114 -10.51 7.40 -5.47
N LEU A 115 -9.67 6.57 -6.07
CA LEU A 115 -8.21 6.71 -6.11
C LEU A 115 -7.74 7.87 -7.00
N ASN A 116 -8.59 8.41 -7.90
CA ASN A 116 -8.23 9.62 -8.67
C ASN A 116 -8.58 10.91 -7.92
N ASN A 117 -9.39 10.84 -6.87
CA ASN A 117 -9.76 12.03 -6.11
C ASN A 117 -8.77 12.27 -4.97
N TYR A 118 -7.67 12.96 -5.29
CA TYR A 118 -6.62 13.31 -4.33
C TYR A 118 -7.06 14.30 -3.24
N GLU A 119 -8.23 14.94 -3.40
CA GLU A 119 -8.83 15.76 -2.35
C GLU A 119 -9.55 14.91 -1.29
N SER A 120 -9.73 13.60 -1.53
CA SER A 120 -10.28 12.69 -0.53
C SER A 120 -9.24 12.48 0.57
N ASP A 121 -9.49 13.06 1.74
CA ASP A 121 -8.64 12.90 2.90
C ASP A 121 -9.31 11.99 3.96
N PRO A 122 -8.66 10.90 4.39
CA PRO A 122 -9.19 9.98 5.40
C PRO A 122 -9.57 10.65 6.73
N GLU A 123 -8.83 11.67 7.14
CA GLU A 123 -9.06 12.43 8.36
C GLU A 123 -10.34 13.26 8.23
N GLU A 124 -10.52 13.99 7.13
CA GLU A 124 -11.76 14.72 6.85
C GLU A 124 -12.99 13.80 6.75
N PHE A 125 -12.84 12.66 6.06
CA PHE A 125 -13.87 11.63 6.00
C PHE A 125 -14.22 11.12 7.41
N SER A 126 -13.23 10.78 8.23
CA SER A 126 -13.44 10.23 9.56
C SER A 126 -14.11 11.23 10.51
N MET A 127 -13.75 12.52 10.43
CA MET A 127 -14.39 13.59 11.21
C MET A 127 -15.86 13.73 10.84
N THR A 128 -16.16 13.74 9.54
CA THR A 128 -17.54 13.83 9.05
C THR A 128 -18.34 12.59 9.46
N PHE A 129 -17.77 11.40 9.29
CA PHE A 129 -18.37 10.14 9.69
C PHE A 129 -18.72 10.10 11.20
N CYS A 130 -17.78 10.52 12.06
CA CYS A 130 -18.03 10.60 13.50
C CYS A 130 -19.12 11.62 13.84
N LYS A 131 -19.10 12.78 13.17
CA LYS A 131 -20.10 13.84 13.37
C LYS A 131 -21.51 13.39 12.98
N ASP A 132 -21.64 12.70 11.85
CA ASP A 132 -22.94 12.24 11.33
C ASP A 132 -23.55 11.13 12.20
N LEU A 133 -22.71 10.29 12.81
CA LEU A 133 -23.14 9.22 13.72
C LEU A 133 -23.23 9.66 15.19
N GLY A 134 -22.87 10.90 15.51
CA GLY A 134 -22.85 11.39 16.89
C GLY A 134 -21.82 10.68 17.78
N ILE A 135 -20.70 10.25 17.20
CA ILE A 135 -19.60 9.65 17.94
C ILE A 135 -18.75 10.76 18.56
N GLU A 136 -18.77 10.83 19.89
CA GLU A 136 -18.05 11.84 20.66
C GLU A 136 -16.64 11.40 21.10
N ASP A 137 -16.33 10.10 20.99
CA ASP A 137 -15.03 9.56 21.38
C ASP A 137 -13.93 10.07 20.43
N PRO A 138 -12.96 10.86 20.93
CA PRO A 138 -11.93 11.48 20.10
C PRO A 138 -10.94 10.47 19.51
N GLU A 139 -10.85 9.25 20.04
CA GLU A 139 -9.95 8.20 19.53
C GLU A 139 -10.53 7.51 18.28
N VAL A 140 -11.85 7.60 18.08
CA VAL A 140 -12.54 6.88 16.99
C VAL A 140 -12.21 7.45 15.62
N GLY A 141 -12.20 8.78 15.46
CA GLY A 141 -11.89 9.45 14.19
C GLY A 141 -10.51 9.06 13.65
N PRO A 142 -9.42 9.28 14.44
CA PRO A 142 -8.08 8.86 14.07
C PRO A 142 -7.97 7.37 13.74
N ALA A 143 -8.65 6.50 14.50
CA ALA A 143 -8.63 5.06 14.24
C ALA A 143 -9.28 4.69 12.89
N ILE A 144 -10.39 5.35 12.51
CA ILE A 144 -11.01 5.19 11.18
C ILE A 144 -10.05 5.66 10.09
N ALA A 145 -9.51 6.87 10.22
CA ALA A 145 -8.58 7.44 9.23
C ALA A 145 -7.38 6.51 9.01
N PHE A 146 -6.81 5.98 10.09
CA PHE A 146 -5.73 5.01 10.04
C PHE A 146 -6.10 3.75 9.22
N VAL A 147 -7.26 3.14 9.50
CA VAL A 147 -7.71 1.92 8.80
C VAL A 147 -7.94 2.16 7.30
N ILE A 148 -8.42 3.35 6.93
CA ILE A 148 -8.55 3.75 5.53
C ILE A 148 -7.16 3.86 4.90
N ARG A 149 -6.24 4.62 5.53
CA ARG A 149 -4.86 4.78 5.03
C ARG A 149 -4.15 3.45 4.87
N GLU A 150 -4.32 2.52 5.81
CA GLU A 150 -3.75 1.18 5.78
C GLU A 150 -4.18 0.42 4.51
N GLN A 151 -5.47 0.37 4.23
CA GLN A 151 -5.98 -0.29 3.03
C GLN A 151 -5.51 0.39 1.74
N LEU A 152 -5.48 1.74 1.71
CA LEU A 152 -4.97 2.48 0.56
C LEU A 152 -3.49 2.19 0.29
N TYR A 153 -2.68 2.09 1.35
CA TYR A 153 -1.26 1.76 1.26
C TYR A 153 -1.07 0.32 0.74
N GLU A 154 -1.80 -0.66 1.26
CA GLU A 154 -1.74 -2.05 0.80
C GLU A 154 -2.08 -2.18 -0.68
N ILE A 155 -3.12 -1.48 -1.14
CA ILE A 155 -3.53 -1.47 -2.54
C ILE A 155 -2.44 -0.82 -3.42
N ALA A 156 -1.83 0.27 -2.96
CA ALA A 156 -0.73 0.89 -3.68
C ALA A 156 0.48 -0.06 -3.82
N VAL A 157 0.85 -0.76 -2.76
CA VAL A 157 1.93 -1.77 -2.77
C VAL A 157 1.61 -2.94 -3.69
N GLN A 158 0.37 -3.45 -3.65
CA GLN A 158 -0.08 -4.52 -4.54
C GLN A 158 0.02 -4.10 -6.01
N ASN A 159 -0.43 -2.89 -6.35
CA ASN A 159 -0.33 -2.35 -7.70
C ASN A 159 1.12 -2.27 -8.19
N VAL A 160 2.08 -1.86 -7.34
CA VAL A 160 3.51 -1.90 -7.68
C VAL A 160 4.00 -3.33 -7.92
N ASN A 161 3.64 -4.26 -7.05
CA ASN A 161 4.06 -5.66 -7.17
C ASN A 161 3.53 -6.32 -8.45
N SER A 162 2.25 -6.12 -8.78
CA SER A 162 1.66 -6.59 -10.04
C SER A 162 2.33 -5.96 -11.28
N SER A 163 2.75 -4.69 -11.17
CA SER A 163 3.51 -3.98 -12.21
C SER A 163 4.92 -4.52 -12.42
N ARG A 164 5.54 -5.09 -11.38
CA ARG A 164 6.86 -5.75 -11.45
C ARG A 164 6.75 -7.15 -12.03
N GLU A 165 5.76 -7.92 -11.59
CA GLU A 165 5.53 -9.29 -12.05
C GLU A 165 5.21 -9.35 -13.55
N SER A 166 4.35 -8.44 -14.03
CA SER A 166 4.02 -8.34 -15.46
C SER A 166 5.22 -7.99 -16.36
N ARG A 167 6.22 -7.28 -15.83
CA ARG A 167 7.48 -7.01 -16.53
C ARG A 167 8.38 -8.25 -16.58
N MET A 168 8.41 -9.04 -15.51
CA MET A 168 9.22 -10.26 -15.42
C MET A 168 8.66 -11.41 -16.27
N SER A 169 7.33 -11.60 -16.26
CA SER A 169 6.66 -12.59 -17.11
C SER A 169 6.88 -12.34 -18.61
N LYS A 170 7.05 -11.08 -19.02
CA LYS A 170 7.35 -10.70 -20.41
C LYS A 170 8.73 -11.17 -20.90
N PHE A 171 9.66 -11.49 -19.99
CA PHE A 171 10.98 -12.01 -20.33
C PHE A 171 11.05 -13.54 -20.38
N GLU A 172 10.05 -14.27 -19.88
CA GLU A 172 10.01 -15.74 -19.93
C GLU A 172 9.31 -16.31 -21.17
N HIS A 173 8.64 -15.47 -21.98
CA HIS A 173 8.05 -15.88 -23.26
C HIS A 173 8.89 -15.42 -24.46
N VAL A 174 10.12 -15.95 -24.56
CA VAL A 174 10.81 -16.04 -25.85
C VAL A 174 10.44 -17.38 -26.48
N PRO A 175 9.59 -17.44 -27.52
CA PRO A 175 9.43 -18.68 -28.26
C PRO A 175 10.76 -18.94 -28.97
N ALA A 176 11.38 -20.08 -28.66
CA ALA A 176 12.52 -20.59 -29.43
C ALA A 176 12.06 -20.86 -30.87
N SER A 177 12.17 -19.85 -31.73
CA SER A 177 12.02 -19.97 -33.18
C SER A 177 13.17 -20.86 -33.69
N LYS A 178 12.91 -22.16 -33.84
CA LYS A 178 13.78 -23.06 -34.60
C LYS A 178 13.64 -22.74 -36.09
N THR A 179 14.53 -21.87 -36.57
CA THR A 179 14.87 -21.74 -37.98
C THR A 179 15.42 -23.08 -38.49
N GLY A 180 14.93 -23.50 -39.66
CA GLY A 180 15.12 -24.83 -40.23
C GLY A 180 16.57 -25.24 -40.48
N GLY A 181 16.87 -26.49 -40.15
CA GLY A 181 18.04 -27.22 -40.64
C GLY A 181 17.57 -28.21 -41.70
N ALA A 182 18.08 -28.06 -42.92
CA ALA A 182 17.83 -28.94 -44.04
C ALA A 182 18.27 -30.38 -43.74
N SER A 183 17.38 -31.33 -43.98
CA SER A 183 17.68 -32.75 -44.10
C SER A 183 18.53 -32.98 -45.36
N VAL A 184 19.77 -33.44 -45.21
CA VAL A 184 20.51 -34.11 -46.28
C VAL A 184 20.66 -35.57 -45.88
N ASP A 185 19.85 -36.39 -46.55
CA ASP A 185 19.82 -37.84 -46.48
C ASP A 185 20.99 -38.41 -47.31
N LEU A 186 21.80 -39.29 -46.72
CA LEU A 186 22.93 -39.93 -47.41
C LEU A 186 23.16 -41.34 -46.86
N VAL A 187 22.21 -42.25 -47.13
CA VAL A 187 22.46 -43.69 -47.09
C VAL A 187 21.86 -44.35 -48.34
N LYS A 188 22.67 -44.50 -49.40
CA LYS A 188 22.60 -45.63 -50.35
C LYS A 188 23.98 -45.89 -50.98
N LEU A 189 24.25 -47.20 -51.15
CA LEU A 189 25.23 -47.86 -52.05
C LEU A 189 26.62 -48.23 -51.49
N PHE A 190 26.68 -49.34 -50.75
CA PHE A 190 27.45 -50.52 -51.18
C PHE A 190 26.43 -51.61 -51.55
N GLY A 191 26.53 -52.39 -52.64
CA GLY A 191 27.53 -52.34 -53.72
C GLY A 191 28.95 -52.59 -53.30
#